data_AF-A0A7X5FD05-F1
#
_entry.id   AF-A0A7X5FD05-F1
#
_cell.length_a   1.000
_cell.length_b   1.000
_cell.length_c   1.000
_cell.angle_alpha   90.00
_cell.angle_beta   90.00
_cell.angle_gamma   90.00
#
_symmetry.space_group_name_H-M   'P 1'
#
loop_
_entity.id
_entity.type
_entity.pdbx_description
1 polymer ?
#
loop_
_entity_poly.entity_id
_entity_poly.type
_entity_poly.pdbx_seq_one_letter_code
_entity_poly.pdbx_strand_id
1 'polypeptide(L)' 'MATTKKRLNITLDAETEKFISILAKRDNVPEATKAAELLREAIEIEEDKIWIEIAESRDTPDAEYISHEEIWKKFGIK' A
#
# COMPACT_ATOMS: atom_id res chain seq x y z
N MET A 1 19.61 -22.79 13.57
CA MET A 1 18.24 -22.72 13.04
C MET A 1 18.23 -21.64 11.96
N ALA A 2 18.14 -22.00 10.68
CA ALA A 2 18.18 -21.02 9.61
C ALA A 2 16.92 -20.16 9.67
N THR A 3 17.08 -18.87 9.89
CA THR A 3 15.93 -17.94 9.96
C THR A 3 15.27 -17.86 8.58
N THR A 4 13.96 -18.13 8.49
CA THR A 4 13.15 -17.99 7.27
C THR A 4 12.97 -16.54 6.82
N LYS A 5 13.36 -15.56 7.65
CA LYS A 5 13.26 -14.14 7.34
C LYS A 5 14.20 -13.75 6.20
N LYS A 6 13.63 -13.21 5.12
CA LYS A 6 14.38 -12.57 4.03
C LYS A 6 14.93 -11.23 4.52
N ARG A 7 16.18 -10.92 4.17
CA ARG A 7 16.84 -9.64 4.48
C ARG A 7 17.05 -8.86 3.20
N LEU A 8 16.84 -7.56 3.26
CA LEU A 8 17.09 -6.63 2.16
C LEU A 8 18.16 -5.64 2.64
N ASN A 9 19.29 -5.59 1.94
CA ASN A 9 20.33 -4.59 2.16
C ASN A 9 20.26 -3.59 1.02
N ILE A 10 20.07 -2.31 1.35
CA ILE A 10 19.92 -1.22 0.38
C ILE A 10 20.87 -0.08 0.74
N THR A 11 21.37 0.61 -0.29
CA THR A 11 22.08 1.88 -0.10
C THR A 11 21.07 3.00 -0.27
N LEU A 12 21.07 3.94 0.67
CA LEU A 12 20.21 5.12 0.67
C LEU A 12 21.06 6.35 0.44
N ASP A 13 20.48 7.38 -0.17
CA ASP A 13 21.06 8.71 -0.12
C ASP A 13 20.89 9.32 1.29
N ALA A 14 21.69 10.34 1.59
CA ALA A 14 21.73 10.95 2.92
C ALA A 14 20.41 11.62 3.32
N GLU A 15 19.60 12.08 2.37
CA GLU A 15 18.32 12.72 2.65
C GLU A 15 17.27 11.66 3.02
N THR A 16 17.18 10.58 2.25
CA THR A 16 16.27 9.46 2.54
C THR A 16 16.58 8.82 3.89
N GLU A 17 17.85 8.53 4.17
CA GLU A 17 18.28 7.99 5.47
C GLU A 17 17.84 8.90 6.62
N LYS A 18 18.08 10.21 6.49
CA LYS A 18 17.69 11.21 7.49
C LYS A 18 16.19 11.21 7.73
N PHE A 19 15.37 11.15 6.68
CA PHE A 19 13.92 11.13 6.83
C PHE A 19 13.43 9.85 7.50
N ILE A 20 13.98 8.69 7.16
CA ILE A 20 13.65 7.42 7.84
C ILE A 20 13.97 7.54 9.34
N SER A 21 15.12 8.09 9.70
CA SER A 21 15.51 8.28 11.10
C SER A 21 14.53 9.19 11.86
N ILE A 22 14.13 10.32 11.25
CA ILE A 22 13.15 11.24 11.84
C ILE A 22 11.80 10.56 12.05
N LEU A 23 11.30 9.84 11.04
CA LEU A 23 10.01 9.15 11.09
C LEU A 23 10.01 7.99 12.09
N ALA A 24 11.10 7.22 12.12
CA ALA A 24 11.28 6.13 13.07
C ALA A 24 11.29 6.65 14.52
N LYS A 25 11.98 7.77 14.77
CA LYS A 25 11.98 8.44 16.07
C LYS A 25 10.60 8.98 16.46
N ARG A 26 9.89 9.63 15.52
CA ARG A 26 8.52 10.12 15.74
C ARG A 26 7.59 8.99 16.18
N ASP A 27 7.71 7.84 15.54
CA ASP A 27 6.81 6.70 15.75
C ASP A 27 7.31 5.71 16.81
N ASN A 28 8.46 6.01 17.43
CA ASN A 28 9.10 5.20 18.47
C ASN A 28 9.33 3.73 18.03
N VAL A 29 9.83 3.54 16.81
CA VAL A 29 10.17 2.22 16.23
C VAL A 29 11.60 2.22 15.68
N PRO A 30 12.24 1.04 15.50
CA PRO A 30 13.53 0.96 14.82
C PRO A 30 13.44 1.45 13.36
N GLU A 31 14.52 2.03 12.86
CA GLU A 31 14.60 2.53 11.47
C GLU A 31 14.31 1.43 10.44
N ALA A 32 14.81 0.21 10.67
CA ALA A 32 14.52 -0.93 9.79
C ALA A 32 13.01 -1.29 9.76
N THR A 33 12.32 -1.15 10.90
CA THR A 33 10.86 -1.35 10.97
C THR A 33 10.14 -0.26 10.19
N LYS A 34 10.53 1.01 10.40
CA LYS A 34 9.94 2.13 9.66
C LYS A 34 10.18 2.01 8.16
N ALA A 35 11.39 1.65 7.73
CA ALA A 35 11.70 1.42 6.32
C ALA A 35 10.83 0.31 5.72
N ALA A 36 10.62 -0.79 6.45
CA ALA A 36 9.75 -1.87 5.99
C ALA A 36 8.27 -1.47 5.92
N GLU A 37 7.80 -0.59 6.81
CA GLU A 37 6.45 -0.01 6.75
C GLU A 37 6.28 0.90 5.54
N LEU A 38 7.21 1.84 5.33
CA LEU A 38 7.19 2.75 4.18
C LEU A 38 7.29 1.99 2.85
N LEU A 39 8.08 0.92 2.79
CA LEU A 39 8.14 0.06 1.61
C LEU A 39 6.82 -0.65 1.33
N ARG A 40 6.08 -1.05 2.37
CA ARG A 40 4.75 -1.64 2.20
C ARG A 40 3.76 -0.62 1.66
N GLU A 41 3.73 0.57 2.24
CA GLU A 41 2.89 1.69 1.77
C GLU A 41 3.21 2.03 0.30
N ALA A 42 4.50 2.04 -0.08
CA ALA A 42 4.90 2.28 -1.46
C ALA A 42 4.42 1.19 -2.43
N ILE A 43 4.37 -0.08 -1.99
CA ILE A 43 3.81 -1.17 -2.78
C ILE A 43 2.31 -1.01 -2.93
N GLU A 44 1.59 -0.65 -1.87
CA GLU A 44 0.14 -0.38 -1.91
C GLU A 44 -0.18 0.73 -2.92
N ILE A 45 0.63 1.80 -2.98
CA ILE A 45 0.49 2.87 -3.98
C ILE A 45 0.69 2.35 -5.42
N GLU A 46 1.60 1.39 -5.63
CA GLU A 46 1.81 0.78 -6.95
C GLU A 46 0.63 -0.13 -7.33
N GLU A 47 0.08 -0.87 -6.37
CA GLU A 47 -1.11 -1.68 -6.57
C GLU A 47 -2.33 -0.81 -6.94
N ASP A 48 -2.50 0.33 -6.28
CA ASP A 48 -3.58 1.27 -6.56
C ASP A 48 -3.58 1.76 -8.02
N LYS A 49 -2.40 1.92 -8.65
CA LYS A 49 -2.33 2.28 -10.08
C LYS A 49 -3.01 1.24 -10.96
N ILE A 50 -2.76 -0.04 -10.69
CA ILE A 50 -3.39 -1.15 -11.42
C ILE A 50 -4.90 -1.16 -11.18
N TRP A 51 -5.34 -0.86 -9.95
CA TRP A 51 -6.76 -0.81 -9.62
C TRP A 51 -7.46 0.33 -10.36
N ILE A 52 -6.81 1.48 -10.50
CA ILE A 52 -7.30 2.61 -11.31
C ILE A 52 -7.44 2.19 -12.77
N GLU A 53 -6.43 1.55 -13.37
CA GLU A 53 -6.51 1.09 -14.77
C GLU A 53 -7.70 0.15 -14.99
N ILE A 54 -7.94 -0.77 -14.04
CA ILE A 54 -9.09 -1.67 -14.09
C ILE A 54 -10.39 -0.89 -13.93
N ALA A 55 -10.46 0.06 -13.00
CA ALA A 55 -11.66 0.87 -12.78
C ALA A 55 -12.01 1.70 -14.01
N GLU A 56 -11.02 2.38 -14.61
CA GLU A 56 -11.20 3.17 -15.83
C GLU A 56 -11.63 2.31 -17.02
N SER A 57 -11.11 1.08 -17.15
CA SER A 57 -11.56 0.16 -18.19
C SER A 57 -13.03 -0.27 -18.06
N ARG A 58 -13.59 -0.18 -16.85
CA ARG A 58 -14.99 -0.55 -16.53
C ARG A 58 -15.93 0.65 -16.60
N ASP A 59 -15.43 1.86 -16.43
CA ASP A 59 -16.22 3.10 -16.47
C ASP A 59 -16.42 3.58 -17.92
N THR A 60 -17.19 2.81 -18.68
CA THR A 60 -17.55 3.15 -20.06
C THR A 60 -18.92 3.84 -20.12
N PRO A 61 -19.23 4.62 -21.18
CA PRO A 61 -20.53 5.30 -21.30
C PRO A 61 -21.75 4.37 -21.27
N ASP A 62 -21.56 3.10 -21.61
CA ASP A 62 -22.53 2.02 -21.63
C ASP A 62 -22.45 1.08 -20.41
N ALA A 63 -21.63 1.44 -19.40
CA ALA A 63 -21.50 0.65 -18.19
C ALA A 63 -22.82 0.56 -17.42
N GLU A 64 -23.13 -0.64 -16.92
CA GLU A 64 -24.29 -0.85 -16.06
C GLU A 64 -23.98 -0.36 -14.64
N TYR A 65 -24.71 0.67 -14.19
CA TYR A 65 -24.58 1.20 -12.84
C TYR A 65 -25.60 0.52 -11.92
N ILE A 66 -25.10 -0.08 -10.85
CA ILE A 66 -25.92 -0.69 -9.79
C ILE A 66 -25.87 0.22 -8.56
N SER A 67 -27.01 0.43 -7.91
CA SER A 67 -27.06 1.26 -6.71
C SER A 67 -26.27 0.64 -5.54
N HIS A 68 -25.71 1.49 -4.69
CA HIS A 68 -24.99 1.05 -3.49
C HIS A 68 -25.85 0.12 -2.62
N GLU A 69 -27.09 0.51 -2.34
CA GLU A 69 -28.01 -0.30 -1.52
C GLU A 69 -28.26 -1.69 -2.11
N GLU A 70 -28.42 -1.77 -3.44
CA GLU A 70 -28.67 -3.03 -4.13
C GLU A 70 -27.48 -3.98 -4.08
N ILE A 71 -26.27 -3.46 -4.37
CA ILE A 71 -25.07 -4.30 -4.42
C ILE A 71 -24.68 -4.82 -3.03
N TRP A 72 -24.72 -3.99 -1.98
CA TRP A 72 -24.33 -4.40 -0.64
C TRP A 72 -25.36 -5.34 0.01
N LYS A 73 -26.66 -5.13 -0.25
CA LYS A 73 -27.71 -6.07 0.15
C LYS A 73 -27.55 -7.43 -0.51
N LYS A 74 -27.13 -7.49 -1.78
CA LYS A 74 -26.87 -8.75 -2.49
C LYS A 74 -25.76 -9.58 -1.84
N PHE A 75 -24.75 -8.94 -1.26
CA PHE A 75 -23.63 -9.62 -0.59
C PHE A 75 -23.83 -9.84 0.92
N GLY A 76 -24.97 -9.43 1.49
CA GLY A 76 -25.31 -9.69 2.89
C GLY A 76 -24.48 -8.88 3.89
N ILE A 77 -23.85 -7.80 3.44
CA ILE A 77 -23.08 -6.88 4.26
C ILE A 77 -24.01 -5.71 4.57
N LYS A 78 -24.34 -5.52 5.85
CA LYS A 78 -25.19 -4.43 6.33
C LYS A 78 -24.40 -3.14 6.48
#